data_AF-A0AAD7L2U7-F1
#
_entry.id   AF-A0AAD7L2U7-F1
#
_cell.length_a   1.000
_cell.length_b   1.000
_cell.length_c   1.000
_cell.angle_alpha   90.00
_cell.angle_beta   90.00
_cell.angle_gamma   90.00
#
_symmetry.space_group_name_H-M   'P 1'
#
loop_
_entity.id
_entity.type
_entity.pdbx_description
1 polymer ?
#
loop_
_entity_poly.entity_id
_entity_poly.type
_entity_poly.pdbx_seq_one_letter_code
_entity_poly.pdbx_strand_id
1 'polypeptide(L)'
;MAELKEEGYLRCLPDGNLLQTKIHNIGARLVGVDKFGNKYYEKLEGVQYGRHRWVEYAEKSRYNASQVPAEWHGWLHFITDHTGDELLLLKPKRYGLDHKQNFSGEGDAFIYHSKGHALNPGQRDWTRYQPWQPTKA
;
A
#
# COMPACT_ATOMS: atom_id res chain seq x y z
N MET A 1 -29.11 -4.47 7.58
CA MET A 1 -28.96 -5.10 6.24
C MET A 1 -28.39 -4.13 5.20
N ALA A 2 -28.86 -2.87 5.13
CA ALA A 2 -28.32 -1.87 4.20
C ALA A 2 -26.85 -1.52 4.52
N GLU A 3 -26.49 -1.33 5.78
CA GLU A 3 -25.12 -1.01 6.24
C GLU A 3 -24.11 -2.11 5.91
N LEU A 4 -24.45 -3.39 6.08
CA LEU A 4 -23.60 -4.52 5.66
C LEU A 4 -23.38 -4.56 4.14
N LYS A 5 -24.33 -4.02 3.37
CA LYS A 5 -24.21 -3.85 1.92
C LYS A 5 -23.22 -2.74 1.58
N GLU A 6 -23.29 -1.62 2.30
CA GLU A 6 -22.37 -0.49 2.17
C GLU A 6 -20.95 -0.82 2.61
N GLU A 7 -20.78 -1.59 3.68
CA GLU A 7 -19.47 -2.09 4.14
C GLU A 7 -18.83 -3.14 3.20
N GLY A 8 -19.53 -3.50 2.12
CA GLY A 8 -19.03 -4.44 1.12
C GLY A 8 -19.05 -5.91 1.56
N TYR A 9 -19.79 -6.26 2.61
CA TYR A 9 -19.86 -7.63 3.12
C TYR A 9 -20.37 -8.60 2.04
N LEU A 10 -21.32 -8.17 1.18
CA LEU A 10 -21.84 -9.01 0.09
C LEU A 10 -20.78 -9.38 -0.97
N ARG A 11 -19.65 -8.66 -1.04
CA ARG A 11 -18.57 -9.00 -1.98
C ARG A 11 -17.80 -10.25 -1.58
N CYS A 12 -17.91 -10.70 -0.33
CA CYS A 12 -17.28 -11.97 0.08
C CYS A 12 -17.93 -13.19 -0.60
N LEU A 13 -19.14 -13.06 -1.16
CA LEU A 13 -19.82 -14.15 -1.85
C LEU A 13 -19.09 -14.55 -3.15
N PRO A 14 -18.77 -13.61 -4.07
CA PRO A 14 -17.93 -13.92 -5.23
C PRO A 14 -16.42 -13.97 -4.93
N ASP A 15 -15.96 -13.30 -3.86
CA ASP A 15 -14.54 -13.26 -3.49
C ASP A 15 -14.24 -14.14 -2.26
N GLY A 16 -13.70 -15.34 -2.54
CA GLY A 16 -13.35 -16.31 -1.51
C GLY A 16 -12.26 -15.86 -0.54
N ASN A 17 -11.36 -14.96 -0.96
CA ASN A 17 -10.31 -14.44 -0.06
C ASN A 17 -10.91 -13.49 0.99
N LEU A 18 -11.84 -12.64 0.56
CA LEU A 18 -12.57 -11.76 1.46
C LEU A 18 -13.45 -12.57 2.43
N LEU A 19 -14.06 -13.67 1.98
CA LEU A 19 -14.78 -14.59 2.87
C LEU A 19 -13.84 -15.19 3.93
N GLN A 20 -12.68 -15.68 3.52
CA GLN A 20 -11.71 -16.29 4.43
C GLN A 20 -11.19 -15.31 5.47
N THR A 21 -10.91 -14.06 5.09
CA THR A 21 -10.51 -13.01 6.04
C THR A 21 -11.65 -12.65 7.00
N LYS A 22 -12.91 -12.56 6.54
CA LYS A 22 -14.06 -12.37 7.43
C LYS A 22 -14.22 -13.51 8.43
N ILE A 23 -13.95 -14.76 8.04
CA ILE A 23 -13.95 -15.91 8.96
C ILE A 23 -12.83 -15.77 10.01
N HIS A 24 -11.62 -15.39 9.59
CA HIS A 24 -10.50 -15.17 10.52
C HIS A 24 -10.79 -14.04 11.52
N ASN A 25 -11.50 -13.00 11.09
CA ASN A 25 -11.89 -11.87 11.95
C ASN A 25 -12.80 -12.30 13.12
N ILE A 26 -13.52 -13.42 13.00
CA ILE A 26 -14.36 -13.93 14.08
C ILE A 26 -13.45 -14.39 15.24
N GLY A 27 -13.50 -13.63 16.34
CA GLY A 27 -12.67 -13.85 17.52
C GLY A 27 -11.23 -13.33 17.37
N ALA A 28 -10.95 -12.46 16.40
CA ALA A 28 -9.69 -11.73 16.30
C ALA A 28 -9.79 -10.37 17.00
N ARG A 29 -8.66 -9.88 17.51
CA ARG A 29 -8.55 -8.53 18.10
C ARG A 29 -8.18 -7.53 17.02
N LEU A 30 -8.92 -6.43 16.95
CA LEU A 30 -8.54 -5.27 16.13
C LEU A 30 -7.39 -4.53 16.84
N VAL A 31 -6.23 -4.46 16.19
CA VAL A 31 -5.02 -3.82 16.74
C VAL A 31 -4.95 -2.35 16.36
N GLY A 32 -5.31 -2.01 15.13
CA GLY A 32 -5.32 -0.63 14.67
C GLY A 32 -5.91 -0.46 13.28
N VAL A 33 -6.05 0.80 12.87
CA VAL A 33 -6.58 1.20 11.56
C VAL A 33 -5.65 2.25 10.99
N ASP A 34 -5.16 2.04 9.76
CA ASP A 34 -4.30 3.04 9.11
C ASP A 34 -5.10 4.19 8.50
N LYS A 35 -4.38 5.20 8.01
CA LYS A 35 -4.95 6.38 7.35
C LYS A 35 -5.74 6.08 6.06
N PHE A 36 -5.54 4.91 5.46
CA PHE A 36 -6.27 4.46 4.28
C PHE A 36 -7.53 3.65 4.64
N GLY A 37 -7.75 3.41 5.94
CA GLY A 37 -8.87 2.64 6.46
C GLY A 37 -8.63 1.14 6.50
N ASN A 38 -7.42 0.65 6.22
CA ASN A 38 -7.11 -0.77 6.34
C ASN A 38 -7.10 -1.15 7.82
N LYS A 39 -7.73 -2.27 8.15
CA LYS A 39 -7.89 -2.75 9.53
C LYS A 39 -6.91 -3.89 9.79
N TYR A 40 -6.11 -3.77 10.84
CA TYR A 40 -5.09 -4.75 11.20
C TYR A 40 -5.56 -5.59 12.37
N TYR A 41 -5.53 -6.91 12.21
CA TYR A 41 -6.06 -7.87 13.17
C TYR A 41 -4.96 -8.80 13.69
N GLU A 42 -5.10 -9.20 14.95
CA GLU A 42 -4.24 -10.17 15.59
C GLU A 42 -5.06 -11.22 16.34
N LYS A 43 -4.65 -12.49 16.24
CA LYS A 43 -5.23 -13.61 16.98
C LYS A 43 -4.13 -14.58 17.41
N LEU A 44 -3.71 -14.46 18.66
CA LEU A 44 -2.60 -15.22 19.24
C LEU A 44 -2.98 -16.67 19.59
N GLU A 45 -4.24 -16.92 19.93
CA GLU A 45 -4.73 -18.23 20.38
C GLU A 45 -5.45 -18.99 19.27
N GLY A 46 -5.17 -20.31 19.18
CA GLY A 46 -5.88 -21.22 18.28
C GLY A 46 -5.61 -21.00 16.79
N VAL A 47 -4.55 -20.28 16.43
CA VAL A 47 -4.14 -20.01 15.04
C VAL A 47 -2.69 -20.45 14.83
N GLN A 48 -2.40 -20.94 13.62
CA GLN A 48 -1.05 -21.33 13.22
C GLN A 48 -0.09 -20.13 13.27
N TYR A 49 1.14 -20.36 13.75
CA TYR A 49 2.21 -19.39 13.67
C TYR A 49 2.41 -18.88 12.23
N GLY A 50 2.61 -17.56 12.07
CA GLY A 50 2.65 -16.88 10.78
C GLY A 50 1.29 -16.48 10.19
N ARG A 51 0.16 -16.96 10.73
CA ARG A 51 -1.21 -16.56 10.32
C ARG A 51 -1.96 -15.78 11.40
N HIS A 52 -1.31 -15.46 12.51
CA HIS A 52 -1.91 -14.75 13.64
C HIS A 52 -2.01 -13.24 13.44
N ARG A 53 -1.37 -12.67 12.41
CA ARG A 53 -1.52 -11.27 12.01
C ARG A 53 -1.96 -11.19 10.56
N TRP A 54 -2.93 -10.35 10.26
CA TRP A 54 -3.37 -10.08 8.90
C TRP A 54 -3.98 -8.69 8.79
N VAL A 55 -4.17 -8.24 7.55
CA VAL A 55 -4.81 -6.97 7.21
C VAL A 55 -6.09 -7.24 6.43
N GLU A 56 -7.14 -6.50 6.78
CA GLU A 56 -8.34 -6.37 5.95
C GLU A 56 -8.30 -5.01 5.26
N TYR A 57 -8.04 -5.01 3.95
CA TYR A 57 -8.01 -3.79 3.14
C TYR A 57 -9.34 -3.06 3.14
N ALA A 58 -9.32 -1.72 3.18
CA ALA A 58 -10.54 -0.90 3.10
C ALA A 58 -11.25 -1.09 1.76
N GLU A 59 -10.49 -1.02 0.66
CA GLU A 59 -10.97 -1.18 -0.70
C GLU A 59 -11.32 -2.66 -0.96
N LYS A 60 -12.60 -2.97 -1.18
CA LYS A 60 -13.05 -4.36 -1.39
C LYS A 60 -13.04 -4.79 -2.87
N SER A 61 -12.84 -3.87 -3.82
CA SER A 61 -12.88 -4.20 -5.25
C SER A 61 -11.52 -4.57 -5.82
N ARG A 62 -10.52 -3.72 -5.56
CA ARG A 62 -9.17 -3.78 -6.11
C ARG A 62 -8.16 -3.61 -4.99
N TYR A 63 -8.21 -4.51 -4.01
CA TYR A 63 -7.20 -4.53 -2.97
C TYR A 63 -5.86 -5.00 -3.54
N ASN A 64 -4.77 -4.42 -3.05
CA ASN A 64 -3.42 -4.74 -3.49
C ASN A 64 -2.48 -4.78 -2.27
N ALA A 65 -1.56 -5.74 -2.24
CA ALA A 65 -0.60 -5.90 -1.14
C ALA A 65 0.21 -4.63 -0.84
N SER A 66 0.50 -3.83 -1.87
CA SER A 66 1.25 -2.58 -1.74
C SER A 66 0.46 -1.43 -1.11
N GLN A 67 -0.82 -1.61 -0.74
CA GLN A 67 -1.63 -0.58 -0.06
C GLN A 67 -1.28 -0.43 1.43
N VAL A 68 -0.58 -1.41 2.02
CA VAL A 68 -0.10 -1.33 3.41
C VAL A 68 1.03 -0.28 3.49
N PRO A 69 0.91 0.73 4.37
CA PRO A 69 1.95 1.73 4.55
C PRO A 69 3.16 1.17 5.29
N ALA A 70 4.29 1.87 5.20
CA ALA A 70 5.57 1.41 5.75
C ALA A 70 5.51 1.12 7.27
N GLU A 71 4.78 1.93 8.02
CA GLU A 71 4.59 1.77 9.46
C GLU A 71 3.89 0.44 9.83
N TRP A 72 2.93 -0.02 9.04
CA TRP A 72 2.21 -1.27 9.30
C TRP A 72 2.86 -2.48 8.64
N HIS A 73 3.67 -2.27 7.60
CA HIS A 73 4.36 -3.33 6.88
C HIS A 73 5.32 -4.13 7.80
N GLY A 74 6.08 -3.45 8.66
CA GLY A 74 6.99 -4.12 9.59
C GLY A 74 6.29 -5.06 10.57
N TRP A 75 5.17 -4.59 11.14
CA TRP A 75 4.34 -5.34 12.07
C TRP A 75 3.66 -6.56 11.42
N LEU A 76 3.09 -6.35 10.22
CA LEU A 76 2.40 -7.38 9.45
C LEU A 76 3.34 -8.51 9.01
N HIS A 77 4.59 -8.18 8.69
CA HIS A 77 5.60 -9.14 8.23
C HIS A 77 6.46 -9.75 9.36
N PHE A 78 6.08 -9.56 10.63
CA PHE A 78 6.82 -10.08 11.79
C PHE A 78 8.28 -9.60 11.87
N ILE A 79 8.58 -8.44 11.31
CA ILE A 79 9.92 -7.82 11.39
C ILE A 79 10.08 -7.12 12.74
N THR A 80 9.00 -6.53 13.24
CA THR A 80 8.92 -5.86 14.54
C THR A 80 7.55 -6.08 15.15
N ASP A 81 7.47 -6.02 16.48
CA ASP A 81 6.20 -6.06 17.22
C ASP A 81 5.65 -4.67 17.52
N HIS A 82 6.37 -3.60 17.18
CA HIS A 82 5.87 -2.24 17.26
C HIS A 82 4.70 -2.05 16.30
N THR A 83 3.60 -1.52 16.82
CA THR A 83 2.41 -1.23 16.01
C THR A 83 2.67 -0.10 15.02
N GLY A 84 1.85 -0.02 13.96
CA GLY A 84 1.99 1.07 12.99
C GLY A 84 1.79 2.45 13.61
N ASP A 85 0.95 2.57 14.64
CA ASP A 85 0.71 3.83 15.33
C ASP A 85 1.97 4.28 16.12
N GLU A 86 2.68 3.36 16.76
CA GLU A 86 3.96 3.65 17.42
C GLU A 86 5.02 4.12 16.42
N LEU A 87 5.14 3.44 15.28
CA LEU A 87 6.11 3.78 14.25
C LEU A 87 5.76 5.08 13.51
N LEU A 88 4.47 5.41 13.41
CA LEU A 88 4.02 6.65 12.80
C LEU A 88 4.47 7.88 13.60
N LEU A 89 4.63 7.77 14.93
CA LEU A 89 5.21 8.82 15.77
C LEU A 89 6.69 9.11 15.43
N LEU A 90 7.40 8.12 14.90
CA LEU A 90 8.80 8.21 14.50
C LEU A 90 8.98 8.70 13.05
N LYS A 91 7.89 8.90 12.30
CA LYS A 91 7.95 9.29 10.88
C LYS A 91 8.67 10.64 10.71
N PRO A 92 9.69 10.74 9.85
CA PRO A 92 10.45 11.97 9.66
C PRO A 92 9.59 13.08 9.05
N LYS A 93 9.37 14.16 9.80
CA LYS A 93 8.46 15.25 9.41
C LYS A 93 8.95 16.10 8.23
N ARG A 94 10.27 16.25 8.07
CA ARG A 94 10.86 17.19 7.09
C ARG A 94 10.82 16.70 5.64
N TYR A 95 11.00 15.40 5.45
CA TYR A 95 11.17 14.79 4.11
C TYR A 95 10.33 13.51 3.94
N GLY A 96 9.57 13.13 4.97
CA GLY A 96 8.72 11.95 4.92
C GLY A 96 7.65 12.12 3.86
N LEU A 97 7.70 11.25 2.85
CA LEU A 97 6.65 11.17 1.85
C LEU A 97 5.46 10.37 2.38
N ASP A 98 4.30 10.63 1.81
CA ASP A 98 3.15 9.77 2.03
C ASP A 98 3.25 8.50 1.21
N HIS A 99 2.76 7.42 1.81
CA HIS A 99 2.65 6.14 1.15
C HIS A 99 1.81 6.26 -0.13
N LYS A 100 2.31 5.66 -1.20
CA LYS A 100 1.63 5.50 -2.48
C LYS A 100 1.70 4.03 -2.82
N GLN A 101 0.54 3.44 -3.13
CA GLN A 101 0.48 2.08 -3.62
C GLN A 101 1.27 1.94 -4.93
N ASN A 102 1.60 0.71 -5.30
CA ASN A 102 2.27 0.46 -6.57
C ASN A 102 1.28 0.58 -7.73
N PHE A 103 1.45 1.60 -8.57
CA PHE A 103 0.63 1.89 -9.75
C PHE A 103 1.16 1.26 -11.04
N SER A 104 2.07 0.29 -10.95
CA SER A 104 2.55 -0.45 -12.13
C SER A 104 1.37 -1.01 -12.94
N GLY A 105 1.27 -0.61 -14.21
CA GLY A 105 0.22 -1.04 -15.12
C GLY A 105 -1.02 -0.14 -15.20
N GLU A 106 -1.12 0.94 -14.40
CA GLU A 106 -2.26 1.87 -14.43
C GLU A 106 -2.06 3.06 -15.42
N GLY A 107 -1.05 2.98 -16.30
CA GLY A 107 -0.77 3.95 -17.36
C GLY A 107 0.51 4.77 -17.13
N ASP A 108 1.10 5.25 -18.21
CA ASP A 108 2.44 5.90 -18.22
C ASP A 108 2.53 7.16 -17.35
N ALA A 109 1.40 7.84 -17.11
CA ALA A 109 1.36 9.02 -16.24
C ALA A 109 1.60 8.69 -14.75
N PHE A 110 1.26 7.48 -14.30
CA PHE A 110 1.41 7.05 -12.92
C PHE A 110 2.69 6.24 -12.69
N ILE A 111 3.20 5.63 -13.75
CA ILE A 111 4.40 4.78 -13.70
C ILE A 111 5.65 5.67 -13.71
N TYR A 112 6.66 5.24 -12.96
CA TYR A 112 7.95 5.90 -12.98
C TYR A 112 8.73 5.56 -14.26
N HIS A 113 9.17 6.59 -14.97
CA HIS A 113 10.09 6.47 -16.10
C HIS A 113 11.46 7.08 -15.76
N SER A 114 12.53 6.39 -16.16
CA SER A 114 13.89 6.91 -15.98
C SER A 114 14.12 8.20 -16.79
N LYS A 115 15.14 8.99 -16.42
CA LYS A 115 15.40 10.29 -17.05
C LYS A 115 15.71 10.22 -18.55
N GLY A 116 16.14 9.08 -19.08
CA GLY A 116 16.41 8.92 -20.52
C GLY A 116 15.25 8.31 -21.31
N HIS A 117 14.20 7.86 -20.64
CA HIS A 117 13.08 7.14 -21.27
C HIS A 117 12.25 8.08 -22.15
N ALA A 118 11.84 7.62 -23.33
CA ALA A 118 11.10 8.45 -24.31
C ALA A 118 9.72 8.91 -23.81
N LEU A 119 9.07 8.12 -22.94
CA LEU A 119 7.79 8.50 -22.31
C LEU A 119 7.96 9.45 -21.11
N ASN A 120 9.19 9.72 -20.67
CA ASN A 120 9.41 10.69 -19.60
C ASN A 120 9.30 12.11 -20.18
N PRO A 121 8.36 12.96 -19.70
CA PRO A 121 8.20 14.32 -20.21
C PRO A 121 9.45 15.19 -19.99
N GLY A 122 10.28 14.85 -19.00
CA GLY A 122 11.56 15.50 -18.72
C GLY A 122 12.76 14.72 -19.26
N GLN A 123 12.67 14.22 -20.50
CA GLN A 123 13.75 13.44 -21.11
C GLN A 123 15.06 14.22 -21.08
N ARG A 124 16.05 13.67 -20.37
CA ARG A 124 17.34 14.27 -20.14
C ARG A 124 18.29 13.94 -21.27
N ASP A 125 18.96 14.96 -21.78
CA ASP A 125 20.15 14.80 -22.59
C ASP A 125 21.39 14.50 -21.70
N TRP A 126 22.20 13.55 -22.15
CA TRP A 126 23.42 13.10 -21.47
C TRP A 126 24.70 13.65 -22.10
N THR A 127 24.60 14.52 -23.12
CA THR A 127 25.74 15.24 -23.69
C THR A 127 26.55 15.92 -22.59
N ARG A 128 27.85 15.60 -22.51
CA ARG A 128 28.78 16.16 -21.52
C ARG A 128 29.50 17.42 -21.98
N TYR A 129 29.29 17.79 -23.24
CA TYR A 129 29.87 18.96 -23.89
C TYR A 129 28.74 19.75 -24.54
N GLN A 130 28.99 21.03 -24.78
CA GLN A 130 28.09 21.87 -25.55
C GLN A 130 28.63 21.96 -26.98
N PRO A 131 27.88 21.50 -28.01
CA PRO A 131 28.30 21.68 -29.38
C PRO A 131 28.30 23.18 -29.72
N TRP A 132 29.22 23.60 -30.58
CA TRP A 132 29.20 24.96 -31.10
C TRP A 132 27.91 25.20 -31.91
N GLN A 133 27.17 26.25 -31.58
CA GLN A 133 25.96 26.66 -32.31
C GLN A 133 26.28 27.92 -33.13
N PRO A 134 26.18 27.88 -34.47
CA PRO A 134 26.40 29.06 -35.31
C PRO A 134 25.33 30.13 -35.03
N THR A 135 25.76 31.38 -34.88
CA THR A 135 24.86 32.51 -35.01
C THR A 135 24.50 32.65 -36.49
N LYS A 136 23.27 32.32 -36.88
CA LYS A 136 22.80 32.68 -38.24
C LYS A 136 22.81 34.19 -38.36
N ALA A 137 23.42 34.71 -39.43
CA ALA A 137 23.31 36.10 -39.87
C ALA A 137 21.96 36.37 -40.52
#